data_AF-A0A0L8G6J4-F1
#
_entry.id   AF-A0A0L8G6J4-F1
#
_cell.length_a   1.000
_cell.length_b   1.000
_cell.length_c   1.000
_cell.angle_alpha   90.00
_cell.angle_beta   90.00
_cell.angle_gamma   90.00
#
_symmetry.space_group_name_H-M   'P 1'
#
loop_
_entity.id
_entity.type
_entity.pdbx_description
1 polymer ?
#
loop_
_entity_poly.entity_id
_entity_poly.type
_entity_poly.pdbx_seq_one_letter_code
_entity_poly.pdbx_strand_id
1 'polypeptide(L)'
;MPDTAPGSDFYAQLLTRSHWAELLQPDDQAQFITAGYYSTLISTGFRLISLNTNLYYSMNNFTLNTTDPGGQFEWLQAQLELATQNKEKVLLMAHVPPGIFERRAFLQWMRPDFNDQLVDILSNYSDTVDMQIYGHEHTDTFRLLYEDGVAASVMLMAPAVTPMNSTLPGVGPNNPGVRLYHYNRTSHRLLNYHQYYLNLSNIRPRVNHAVWQLEYRALEDLPLDNFSAAAFFELVSGFSFNKTSPFRRYLRYNTVSYQKDPIPDQCTLAEHVCAIMYPSMHGYMHCAAVLSQGKLNIDNAAVNFDGISSVPPMPFSPSYSFPSAAHPRRSVHIYVYYIVAVCSMCLCLAFVILAVLRKRYTSTPYLLFRYHPLTNRN
;
A
#
# COMPACT_ATOMS: atom_id res chain seq x y z
N MET A 1 10.94 -27.10 -5.66
CA MET A 1 9.62 -27.17 -6.33
C MET A 1 9.80 -26.52 -7.68
N PRO A 2 9.58 -27.23 -8.80
CA PRO A 2 9.81 -26.67 -10.13
C PRO A 2 8.62 -25.79 -10.56
N ASP A 3 8.95 -24.79 -11.37
CA ASP A 3 8.19 -24.24 -12.49
C ASP A 3 6.76 -23.76 -12.24
N THR A 4 6.59 -22.44 -12.16
CA THR A 4 5.51 -21.73 -12.88
C THR A 4 5.92 -20.27 -13.09
N ALA A 5 6.76 -20.06 -14.10
CA ALA A 5 6.97 -18.76 -14.74
C ALA A 5 5.65 -18.26 -15.39
N PRO A 6 5.56 -16.97 -15.78
CA PRO A 6 4.55 -16.54 -16.76
C PRO A 6 4.59 -17.46 -17.99
N GLY A 7 3.45 -18.04 -18.39
CA GLY A 7 3.36 -19.08 -19.43
C GLY A 7 3.16 -20.52 -18.93
N SER A 8 2.97 -20.72 -17.63
CA SER A 8 2.42 -21.96 -17.06
C SER A 8 0.89 -21.90 -16.94
N ASP A 9 0.21 -23.04 -16.82
CA ASP A 9 -1.26 -23.14 -16.61
C ASP A 9 -1.80 -22.33 -15.41
N PHE A 10 -0.94 -21.68 -14.62
CA PHE A 10 -1.30 -20.84 -13.48
C PHE A 10 -2.42 -19.84 -13.80
N TYR A 11 -2.28 -19.02 -14.85
CA TYR A 11 -3.30 -18.01 -15.17
C TYR A 11 -4.58 -18.63 -15.72
N ALA A 12 -4.50 -19.73 -16.47
CA ALA A 12 -5.68 -20.49 -16.90
C ALA A 12 -6.45 -21.09 -15.70
N GLN A 13 -5.72 -21.63 -14.71
CA GLN A 13 -6.31 -22.11 -13.46
C GLN A 13 -6.90 -20.97 -12.64
N LEU A 14 -6.21 -19.83 -12.55
CA LEU A 14 -6.69 -18.66 -11.82
C LEU A 14 -7.97 -18.09 -12.43
N LEU A 15 -8.03 -18.00 -13.77
CA LEU A 15 -9.21 -17.56 -14.52
C LEU A 15 -10.43 -18.42 -14.17
N THR A 16 -10.25 -19.73 -14.11
CA THR A 16 -11.33 -20.69 -13.83
C THR A 16 -11.71 -20.71 -12.35
N ARG A 17 -10.73 -20.84 -11.44
CA ARG A 17 -10.98 -20.97 -9.99
C ARG A 17 -11.50 -19.70 -9.35
N SER A 18 -11.20 -18.55 -9.93
CA SER A 18 -11.72 -17.25 -9.47
C SER A 18 -13.03 -16.85 -10.14
N HIS A 19 -13.63 -17.72 -10.97
CA HIS A 19 -14.85 -17.44 -11.74
C HIS A 19 -14.73 -16.25 -12.72
N TRP A 20 -13.52 -15.82 -13.07
CA TRP A 20 -13.31 -14.71 -14.01
C TRP A 20 -13.64 -15.11 -15.46
N ALA A 21 -13.62 -16.41 -15.76
CA ALA A 21 -14.12 -16.94 -17.03
C ALA A 21 -15.62 -16.61 -17.27
N GLU A 22 -16.38 -16.31 -16.22
CA GLU A 22 -17.80 -15.93 -16.31
C GLU A 22 -17.99 -14.42 -16.54
N LEU A 23 -16.94 -13.62 -16.29
CA LEU A 23 -16.98 -12.15 -16.34
C LEU A 23 -16.29 -11.59 -17.59
N LEU A 24 -15.25 -12.26 -18.09
CA LEU A 24 -14.42 -11.79 -19.19
C LEU A 24 -14.90 -12.33 -20.54
N GLN A 25 -14.76 -11.53 -21.61
CA GLN A 25 -15.04 -11.99 -22.97
C GLN A 25 -13.98 -13.01 -23.44
N PRO A 26 -14.27 -13.88 -24.42
CA PRO A 26 -13.33 -14.91 -24.87
C PRO A 26 -11.94 -14.39 -25.25
N ASP A 27 -11.86 -13.25 -25.94
CA ASP A 27 -10.57 -12.63 -26.31
C ASP A 27 -9.83 -12.08 -25.07
N ASP A 28 -10.55 -11.48 -24.12
CA ASP A 28 -9.99 -10.99 -22.86
C ASP A 28 -9.47 -12.15 -21.99
N GLN A 29 -10.16 -13.30 -22.02
CA GLN A 29 -9.72 -14.52 -21.37
C GLN A 29 -8.42 -15.05 -21.99
N ALA A 30 -8.34 -15.07 -23.33
CA ALA A 30 -7.13 -15.48 -24.06
C ALA A 30 -5.95 -14.55 -23.75
N GLN A 31 -6.20 -13.25 -23.55
CA GLN A 31 -5.18 -12.32 -23.09
C GLN A 31 -4.77 -12.56 -21.62
N PHE A 32 -5.76 -12.80 -20.76
CA PHE A 32 -5.54 -13.03 -19.34
C PHE A 32 -4.66 -14.26 -19.08
N ILE A 33 -4.81 -15.34 -19.85
CA ILE A 33 -4.01 -16.55 -19.65
C ILE A 33 -2.52 -16.37 -20.00
N THR A 34 -2.14 -15.33 -20.74
CA THR A 34 -0.73 -15.02 -21.04
C THR A 34 0.03 -14.68 -19.76
N ALA A 35 -0.44 -13.68 -19.01
CA ALA A 35 0.27 -13.17 -17.84
C ALA A 35 -0.64 -12.41 -16.84
N GLY A 36 -1.94 -12.66 -16.84
CA GLY A 36 -2.89 -12.12 -15.87
C GLY A 36 -3.33 -10.67 -16.10
N TYR A 37 -2.94 -10.06 -17.23
CA TYR A 37 -3.40 -8.75 -17.67
C TYR A 37 -4.39 -8.90 -18.83
N TYR A 38 -5.28 -7.92 -19.02
CA TYR A 38 -6.24 -7.90 -20.14
C TYR A 38 -6.76 -6.49 -20.39
N SER A 39 -7.38 -6.30 -21.55
CA SER A 39 -7.98 -5.04 -21.99
C SER A 39 -9.37 -5.36 -22.55
N THR A 40 -10.38 -4.55 -22.20
CA THR A 40 -11.75 -4.76 -22.69
C THR A 40 -12.46 -3.43 -22.91
N LEU A 41 -13.36 -3.36 -23.90
CA LEU A 41 -14.18 -2.17 -24.11
C LEU A 41 -15.36 -2.18 -23.14
N ILE A 42 -15.43 -1.17 -22.27
CA ILE A 42 -16.58 -0.96 -21.38
C ILE A 42 -17.76 -0.44 -22.21
N SER A 43 -17.48 0.50 -23.11
CA SER A 43 -18.43 1.08 -24.07
C SER A 43 -17.67 1.75 -25.21
N THR A 44 -18.36 2.21 -26.26
CA THR A 44 -17.72 2.94 -27.35
C THR A 44 -16.94 4.15 -26.82
N GLY A 45 -15.65 4.21 -27.13
CA GLY A 45 -14.76 5.28 -26.67
C GLY A 45 -14.25 5.12 -25.23
N PHE A 46 -14.54 4.02 -24.52
CA PHE A 46 -14.08 3.79 -23.15
C PHE A 46 -13.57 2.36 -22.94
N ARG A 47 -12.28 2.25 -22.62
CA ARG A 47 -11.56 0.99 -22.45
C ARG A 47 -11.09 0.80 -21.02
N LEU A 48 -11.22 -0.42 -20.52
CA LEU A 48 -10.52 -0.88 -19.32
C LEU A 48 -9.20 -1.52 -19.73
N ILE A 49 -8.10 -1.17 -19.06
CA ILE A 49 -6.84 -1.90 -19.08
C ILE A 49 -6.54 -2.37 -17.66
N SER A 50 -6.54 -3.68 -17.44
CA SER A 50 -6.20 -4.29 -16.16
C SER A 50 -4.78 -4.85 -16.21
N LEU A 51 -3.87 -4.22 -15.49
CA LEU A 51 -2.47 -4.64 -15.39
C LEU A 51 -2.26 -5.67 -14.28
N ASN A 52 -1.35 -6.61 -14.52
CA ASN A 52 -0.75 -7.44 -13.51
C ASN A 52 0.58 -6.84 -13.03
N THR A 53 0.50 -5.82 -12.18
CA THR A 53 1.68 -5.19 -11.58
C THR A 53 2.37 -6.04 -10.51
N ASN A 54 1.82 -7.20 -10.15
CA ASN A 54 2.49 -8.17 -9.27
C ASN A 54 3.75 -8.78 -9.94
N LEU A 55 3.81 -8.73 -11.28
CA LEU A 55 5.01 -9.10 -12.04
C LEU A 55 6.18 -8.15 -11.73
N TYR A 56 5.90 -6.89 -11.40
CA TYR A 56 6.91 -5.88 -11.12
C TYR A 56 7.32 -5.82 -9.65
N TYR A 57 6.60 -6.52 -8.77
CA TYR A 57 6.84 -6.52 -7.34
C TYR A 57 8.24 -7.01 -7.01
N SER A 58 8.97 -6.26 -6.18
CA SER A 58 10.38 -6.52 -5.83
C SER A 58 10.62 -7.89 -5.21
N MET A 59 9.62 -8.44 -4.51
CA MET A 59 9.68 -9.77 -3.89
C MET A 59 9.26 -10.90 -4.84
N ASN A 60 8.85 -10.59 -6.07
CA ASN A 60 8.56 -11.61 -7.07
C ASN A 60 9.86 -12.13 -7.69
N ASN A 61 10.24 -13.35 -7.33
CA ASN A 61 11.46 -13.99 -7.83
C ASN A 61 11.29 -14.59 -9.23
N PHE A 62 10.07 -14.75 -9.75
CA PHE A 62 9.82 -15.31 -11.08
C PHE A 62 10.14 -14.31 -12.20
N THR A 63 10.28 -13.02 -11.87
CA THR A 63 10.59 -11.93 -12.80
C THR A 63 12.01 -11.39 -12.60
N LEU A 64 12.90 -12.20 -12.01
CA LEU A 64 14.33 -11.90 -11.99
C LEU A 64 14.91 -12.01 -13.41
N ASN A 65 15.79 -11.08 -13.79
CA ASN A 65 16.51 -11.07 -15.06
C ASN A 65 15.63 -10.97 -16.33
N THR A 66 14.42 -10.45 -16.23
CA THR A 66 13.59 -10.07 -17.38
C THR A 66 13.40 -8.56 -17.40
N THR A 67 13.41 -7.98 -18.60
CA THR A 67 13.17 -6.55 -18.81
C THR A 67 11.69 -6.25 -19.07
N ASP A 68 10.91 -7.25 -19.51
CA ASP A 68 9.47 -7.13 -19.72
C ASP A 68 8.74 -8.44 -19.34
N PRO A 69 8.45 -8.66 -18.05
CA PRO A 69 7.83 -9.89 -17.59
C PRO A 69 6.44 -10.07 -18.21
N GLY A 70 6.30 -11.12 -19.02
CA GLY A 70 5.05 -11.43 -19.72
C GLY A 70 4.75 -10.54 -20.92
N GLY A 71 5.73 -9.76 -21.42
CA GLY A 71 5.54 -8.84 -22.55
C GLY A 71 4.54 -7.71 -22.25
N GLN A 72 4.34 -7.39 -20.96
CA GLN A 72 3.27 -6.51 -20.51
C GLN A 72 3.55 -5.04 -20.86
N PHE A 73 4.81 -4.59 -20.88
CA PHE A 73 5.14 -3.21 -21.28
C PHE A 73 4.96 -2.99 -22.78
N GLU A 74 5.41 -3.93 -23.60
CA GLU A 74 5.16 -3.90 -25.05
C GLU A 74 3.66 -3.92 -25.34
N TRP A 75 2.94 -4.86 -24.70
CA TRP A 75 1.50 -4.98 -24.83
C TRP A 75 0.75 -3.72 -24.37
N LEU A 76 1.13 -3.14 -23.23
CA LEU A 76 0.50 -1.93 -22.68
C LEU A 76 0.64 -0.76 -23.65
N GLN A 77 1.84 -0.52 -24.18
CA GLN A 77 2.06 0.53 -25.17
C GLN A 77 1.21 0.31 -26.42
N ALA A 78 1.13 -0.92 -26.92
CA ALA A 78 0.27 -1.24 -28.07
C ALA A 78 -1.22 -0.99 -27.78
N GLN A 79 -1.70 -1.30 -26.57
CA GLN A 79 -3.09 -1.02 -26.17
C GLN A 79 -3.38 0.48 -26.02
N LEU A 80 -2.44 1.24 -25.46
CA LEU A 80 -2.58 2.69 -25.30
C LEU A 80 -2.52 3.41 -26.65
N GLU A 81 -1.63 2.97 -27.54
CA GLU A 81 -1.56 3.46 -28.92
C GLU A 81 -2.87 3.19 -29.68
N LEU A 82 -3.41 1.97 -29.58
CA LEU A 82 -4.71 1.61 -30.15
C LEU A 82 -5.83 2.51 -29.60
N ALA A 83 -5.87 2.73 -28.28
CA ALA A 83 -6.86 3.60 -27.65
C ALA A 83 -6.75 5.05 -28.16
N THR A 84 -5.51 5.57 -28.29
CA THR A 84 -5.25 6.90 -28.86
C THR A 84 -5.78 7.02 -30.29
N GLN A 85 -5.46 6.04 -31.16
CA GLN A 85 -5.90 6.03 -32.56
C GLN A 85 -7.43 5.95 -32.69
N ASN A 86 -8.07 5.19 -31.80
CA ASN A 86 -9.53 5.04 -31.75
C ASN A 86 -10.24 6.15 -30.98
N LYS A 87 -9.51 7.16 -30.47
CA LYS A 87 -10.05 8.26 -29.65
C LYS A 87 -10.79 7.76 -28.41
N GLU A 88 -10.29 6.70 -27.80
CA GLU A 88 -10.81 6.13 -26.56
C GLU A 88 -10.18 6.81 -25.34
N LYS A 89 -10.92 6.85 -24.23
CA LYS A 89 -10.34 7.06 -22.90
C LYS A 89 -10.13 5.73 -22.20
N VAL A 90 -9.09 5.68 -21.39
CA VAL A 90 -8.69 4.48 -20.66
C VAL A 90 -8.92 4.64 -19.17
N LEU A 91 -9.65 3.69 -18.58
CA LEU A 91 -9.58 3.34 -17.17
C LEU A 91 -8.50 2.28 -17.00
N LEU A 92 -7.42 2.62 -16.32
CA LEU A 92 -6.34 1.71 -15.97
C LEU A 92 -6.50 1.26 -14.52
N MET A 93 -6.45 -0.05 -14.28
CA MET A 93 -6.47 -0.60 -12.94
C MET A 93 -5.31 -1.58 -12.72
N ALA A 94 -4.72 -1.55 -11.53
CA ALA A 94 -3.71 -2.50 -11.13
C ALA A 94 -3.69 -2.71 -9.61
N HIS A 95 -2.95 -3.71 -9.12
CA HIS A 95 -2.86 -3.98 -7.69
C HIS A 95 -1.79 -3.13 -7.00
N VAL A 96 -0.53 -3.39 -7.30
CA VAL A 96 0.64 -2.68 -6.75
C VAL A 96 0.82 -1.36 -7.51
N PRO A 97 0.84 -0.20 -6.84
CA PRO A 97 1.11 1.09 -7.49
C PRO A 97 2.61 1.32 -7.73
N PRO A 98 2.99 2.07 -8.79
CA PRO A 98 4.32 2.63 -8.88
C PRO A 98 4.49 3.76 -7.84
N GLY A 99 5.73 4.07 -7.49
CA GLY A 99 6.08 5.09 -6.52
C GLY A 99 6.55 4.55 -5.18
N ILE A 100 6.67 5.49 -4.24
CA ILE A 100 7.11 5.27 -2.87
C ILE A 100 5.87 5.23 -1.96
N PHE A 101 5.88 4.36 -0.97
CA PHE A 101 4.80 4.26 0.02
C PHE A 101 4.84 5.45 0.99
N GLU A 102 3.74 6.20 1.09
CA GLU A 102 3.70 7.47 1.83
C GLU A 102 3.81 7.33 3.34
N ARG A 103 3.51 6.15 3.90
CA ARG A 103 3.61 5.87 5.35
C ARG A 103 4.94 5.23 5.74
N ARG A 104 5.86 5.06 4.80
CA ARG A 104 7.18 4.50 5.07
C ARG A 104 8.21 5.00 4.06
N ALA A 105 9.04 5.94 4.50
CA ALA A 105 10.11 6.49 3.68
C ALA A 105 10.98 5.42 3.02
N PHE A 106 11.36 5.70 1.77
CA PHE A 106 12.28 4.89 0.96
C PHE A 106 11.82 3.46 0.69
N LEU A 107 10.53 3.14 0.95
CA LEU A 107 9.95 1.87 0.57
C LEU A 107 9.22 2.02 -0.77
N GLN A 108 9.75 1.39 -1.80
CA GLN A 108 9.07 1.17 -3.07
C GLN A 108 8.73 -0.31 -3.23
N TRP A 109 7.57 -0.60 -3.81
CA TRP A 109 7.09 -1.97 -3.97
C TRP A 109 7.64 -2.62 -5.24
N MET A 110 7.66 -1.86 -6.34
CA MET A 110 8.19 -2.31 -7.62
C MET A 110 9.72 -2.25 -7.66
N ARG A 111 10.33 -3.06 -8.53
CA ARG A 111 11.76 -2.90 -8.86
C ARG A 111 11.95 -1.54 -9.55
N PRO A 112 13.07 -0.82 -9.33
CA PRO A 112 13.27 0.53 -9.87
C PRO A 112 13.06 0.61 -11.39
N ASP A 113 13.67 -0.29 -12.14
CA ASP A 113 13.60 -0.26 -13.61
C ASP A 113 12.16 -0.41 -14.12
N PHE A 114 11.36 -1.27 -13.49
CA PHE A 114 9.94 -1.45 -13.83
C PHE A 114 9.07 -0.27 -13.38
N ASN A 115 9.40 0.34 -12.24
CA ASN A 115 8.72 1.53 -11.75
C ASN A 115 8.87 2.67 -12.74
N ASP A 116 10.11 2.97 -13.12
CA ASP A 116 10.46 4.10 -13.96
C ASP A 116 9.89 3.88 -15.38
N GLN A 117 10.03 2.66 -15.93
CA GLN A 117 9.42 2.33 -17.23
C GLN A 117 7.89 2.46 -17.23
N LEU A 118 7.20 2.02 -16.17
CA LEU A 118 5.73 2.16 -16.08
C LEU A 118 5.34 3.64 -15.94
N VAL A 119 6.05 4.41 -15.13
CA VAL A 119 5.83 5.85 -14.94
C VAL A 119 6.02 6.60 -16.25
N ASP A 120 7.06 6.28 -17.02
CA ASP A 120 7.34 6.93 -18.31
C ASP A 120 6.23 6.62 -19.33
N ILE A 121 5.81 5.36 -19.45
CA ILE A 121 4.70 4.98 -20.35
C ILE A 121 3.42 5.72 -19.96
N LEU A 122 3.06 5.72 -18.67
CA LEU A 122 1.80 6.33 -18.22
C LEU A 122 1.82 7.85 -18.28
N SER A 123 2.99 8.48 -18.15
CA SER A 123 3.17 9.91 -18.36
C SER A 123 2.99 10.28 -19.84
N ASN A 124 3.58 9.52 -20.77
CA ASN A 124 3.48 9.77 -22.21
C ASN A 124 2.08 9.54 -22.80
N TYR A 125 1.23 8.77 -22.11
CA TYR A 125 -0.16 8.52 -22.49
C TYR A 125 -1.16 9.19 -21.53
N SER A 126 -0.74 10.25 -20.82
CA SER A 126 -1.57 10.97 -19.83
C SER A 126 -2.89 11.48 -20.40
N ASP A 127 -2.90 11.88 -21.68
CA ASP A 127 -4.09 12.34 -22.37
C ASP A 127 -5.10 11.21 -22.64
N THR A 128 -4.62 9.99 -22.87
CA THR A 128 -5.44 8.81 -23.19
C THR A 128 -5.91 8.11 -21.91
N VAL A 129 -5.05 8.03 -20.90
CA VAL A 129 -5.35 7.39 -19.61
C VAL A 129 -6.01 8.38 -18.66
N ASP A 130 -7.34 8.33 -18.59
CA ASP A 130 -8.10 9.29 -17.81
C ASP A 130 -8.18 8.95 -16.31
N MET A 131 -8.25 7.66 -15.99
CA MET A 131 -8.39 7.21 -14.61
C MET A 131 -7.40 6.08 -14.34
N GLN A 132 -6.58 6.23 -13.30
CA GLN A 132 -5.66 5.19 -12.84
C GLN A 132 -5.99 4.81 -11.41
N ILE A 133 -6.38 3.56 -11.18
CA ILE A 133 -6.79 3.06 -9.85
C ILE A 133 -5.89 1.92 -9.38
N TYR A 134 -5.44 2.03 -8.13
CA TYR A 134 -4.55 1.08 -7.49
C TYR A 134 -5.03 0.70 -6.09
N GLY A 135 -4.45 -0.35 -5.53
CA GLY A 135 -4.68 -0.80 -4.16
C GLY A 135 -3.35 -1.03 -3.43
N HIS A 136 -3.19 -2.23 -2.86
CA HIS A 136 -1.99 -2.74 -2.17
C HIS A 136 -1.62 -2.05 -0.85
N GLU A 137 -1.60 -0.71 -0.82
CA GLU A 137 -1.11 0.07 0.33
C GLU A 137 -2.11 0.18 1.48
N HIS A 138 -3.37 -0.20 1.23
CA HIS A 138 -4.49 -0.16 2.17
C HIS A 138 -4.86 1.23 2.68
N THR A 139 -4.27 2.27 2.10
CA THR A 139 -4.43 3.68 2.50
C THR A 139 -5.14 4.49 1.41
N ASP A 140 -5.72 5.60 1.84
CA ASP A 140 -6.27 6.60 0.93
C ASP A 140 -5.18 7.61 0.54
N THR A 141 -4.72 7.55 -0.71
CA THR A 141 -3.68 8.45 -1.21
C THR A 141 -3.76 8.59 -2.72
N PHE A 142 -2.98 9.52 -3.27
CA PHE A 142 -2.79 9.68 -4.70
C PHE A 142 -1.30 9.92 -5.03
N ARG A 143 -0.97 9.88 -6.32
CA ARG A 143 0.36 10.24 -6.86
C ARG A 143 0.18 11.04 -8.14
N LEU A 144 1.12 11.93 -8.43
CA LEU A 144 1.14 12.73 -9.64
C LEU A 144 2.14 12.16 -10.65
N LEU A 145 1.73 12.17 -11.91
CA LEU A 145 2.59 11.92 -13.07
C LEU A 145 2.72 13.21 -13.89
N TYR A 146 3.83 13.37 -14.59
CA TYR A 146 4.19 14.63 -15.25
C TYR A 146 4.56 14.38 -16.70
N GLU A 147 4.13 15.29 -17.57
CA GLU A 147 4.52 15.36 -18.97
C GLU A 147 5.16 16.73 -19.20
N ASP A 148 6.38 16.76 -19.72
CA ASP A 148 7.20 17.97 -19.89
C ASP A 148 7.26 18.86 -18.63
N GLY A 149 7.25 18.21 -17.47
CA GLY A 149 7.33 18.82 -16.15
C GLY A 149 6.07 19.50 -15.63
N VAL A 150 4.95 19.31 -16.32
CA VAL A 150 3.62 19.74 -15.89
C VAL A 150 2.85 18.53 -15.37
N ALA A 151 2.15 18.67 -14.23
CA ALA A 151 1.31 17.60 -13.70
C ALA A 151 0.20 17.25 -14.72
N ALA A 152 0.20 16.02 -15.21
CA ALA A 152 -0.62 15.60 -16.34
C ALA A 152 -1.60 14.47 -16.01
N SER A 153 -1.25 13.60 -15.03
CA SER A 153 -2.12 12.49 -14.61
C SER A 153 -2.07 12.26 -13.11
N VAL A 154 -3.13 11.63 -12.57
CA VAL A 154 -3.29 11.31 -11.16
C VAL A 154 -3.54 9.81 -10.98
N MET A 155 -2.70 9.17 -10.18
CA MET A 155 -2.90 7.80 -9.71
C MET A 155 -3.66 7.81 -8.39
N LEU A 156 -4.77 7.07 -8.32
CA LEU A 156 -5.64 7.04 -7.14
C LEU A 156 -5.52 5.69 -6.44
N MET A 157 -5.01 5.67 -5.22
CA MET A 157 -4.98 4.48 -4.39
C MET A 157 -6.23 4.44 -3.53
N ALA A 158 -6.96 3.32 -3.60
CA ALA A 158 -8.12 3.08 -2.75
C ALA A 158 -7.70 2.32 -1.47
N PRO A 159 -8.28 2.67 -0.31
CA PRO A 159 -7.99 1.95 0.92
C PRO A 159 -8.61 0.54 0.91
N ALA A 160 -8.14 -0.32 1.82
CA ALA A 160 -8.62 -1.68 1.89
C ALA A 160 -9.89 -1.83 2.74
N VAL A 161 -10.66 -2.87 2.47
CA VAL A 161 -11.72 -3.35 3.37
C VAL A 161 -11.13 -3.98 4.62
N THR A 162 -9.99 -4.66 4.53
CA THR A 162 -9.36 -5.24 5.72
C THR A 162 -8.80 -4.13 6.62
N PRO A 163 -9.08 -4.15 7.93
CA PRO A 163 -8.51 -3.21 8.90
C PRO A 163 -7.20 -3.71 9.50
N MET A 164 -6.58 -4.72 8.87
CA MET A 164 -5.40 -5.39 9.40
C MET A 164 -4.30 -4.37 9.71
N ASN A 165 -3.79 -4.42 10.94
CA ASN A 165 -2.63 -3.63 11.31
C ASN A 165 -1.41 -4.15 10.55
N SER A 166 -0.77 -3.29 9.77
CA SER A 166 0.42 -3.65 9.01
C SER A 166 1.53 -4.15 9.92
N THR A 167 2.25 -5.19 9.47
CA THR A 167 3.45 -5.69 10.15
C THR A 167 4.67 -4.81 9.91
N LEU A 168 4.58 -3.85 8.99
CA LEU A 168 5.61 -2.86 8.76
C LEU A 168 5.65 -1.85 9.92
N PRO A 169 6.80 -1.64 10.57
CA PRO A 169 6.92 -0.69 11.67
C PRO A 169 6.48 0.72 11.26
N GLY A 170 5.73 1.39 12.13
CA GLY A 170 5.30 2.79 11.94
C GLY A 170 4.09 2.98 11.02
N VAL A 171 3.66 1.95 10.28
CA VAL A 171 2.52 2.08 9.35
C VAL A 171 1.21 2.12 10.13
N GLY A 172 0.78 1.03 10.75
CA GLY A 172 -0.51 0.99 11.47
C GLY A 172 -1.68 0.44 10.64
N PRO A 173 -2.92 0.45 11.16
CA PRO A 173 -4.12 -0.01 10.46
C PRO A 173 -4.83 1.13 9.70
N ASN A 174 -5.99 0.78 9.12
CA ASN A 174 -7.02 1.66 8.54
C ASN A 174 -8.41 1.15 8.98
N ASN A 175 -9.46 1.99 8.92
CA ASN A 175 -10.82 1.44 8.91
C ASN A 175 -11.11 0.79 7.55
N PRO A 176 -12.07 -0.15 7.47
CA PRO A 176 -12.57 -0.66 6.20
C PRO A 176 -13.10 0.47 5.32
N GLY A 177 -12.62 0.56 4.09
CA GLY A 177 -13.04 1.54 3.10
C GLY A 177 -13.56 0.92 1.81
N VAL A 178 -14.52 1.58 1.17
CA VAL A 178 -14.95 1.33 -0.21
C VAL A 178 -15.17 2.66 -0.93
N ARG A 179 -14.83 2.74 -2.21
CA ARG A 179 -14.87 3.99 -2.98
C ARG A 179 -15.80 3.87 -4.18
N LEU A 180 -16.58 4.92 -4.42
CA LEU A 180 -17.44 5.06 -5.60
C LEU A 180 -16.92 6.20 -6.48
N TYR A 181 -16.50 5.90 -7.70
CA TYR A 181 -16.04 6.88 -8.68
C TYR A 181 -17.20 7.38 -9.54
N HIS A 182 -17.22 8.68 -9.81
CA HIS A 182 -18.18 9.35 -10.69
C HIS A 182 -17.45 9.85 -11.92
N TYR A 183 -17.93 9.50 -13.11
CA TYR A 183 -17.32 9.90 -14.38
C TYR A 183 -18.40 10.35 -15.37
N ASN A 184 -18.02 11.18 -16.32
CA ASN A 184 -18.89 11.64 -17.39
C ASN A 184 -19.05 10.53 -18.44
N ARG A 185 -20.27 10.05 -18.71
CA ARG A 185 -20.50 8.95 -19.66
C ARG A 185 -20.28 9.31 -21.14
N THR A 186 -20.17 10.59 -21.47
CA THR A 186 -19.94 11.08 -22.83
C THR A 186 -18.47 11.31 -23.09
N SER A 187 -17.77 12.01 -22.19
CA SER A 187 -16.34 12.30 -22.33
C SER A 187 -15.44 11.26 -21.69
N HIS A 188 -16.02 10.36 -20.89
CA HIS A 188 -15.34 9.33 -20.07
C HIS A 188 -14.35 9.89 -19.05
N ARG A 189 -14.44 11.19 -18.77
CA ARG A 189 -13.59 11.91 -17.81
C ARG A 189 -14.05 11.67 -16.36
N LEU A 190 -13.12 11.38 -15.45
CA LEU A 190 -13.36 11.31 -14.00
C LEU A 190 -13.81 12.68 -13.48
N LEU A 191 -14.87 12.69 -12.69
CA LEU A 191 -15.48 13.90 -12.15
C LEU A 191 -15.27 14.03 -10.63
N ASN A 192 -15.42 12.92 -9.90
CA ASN A 192 -15.32 12.91 -8.44
C ASN A 192 -15.16 11.47 -7.92
N TYR A 193 -14.85 11.30 -6.64
CA TYR A 193 -15.14 10.06 -5.93
C TYR A 193 -15.74 10.31 -4.54
N HIS A 194 -16.55 9.37 -4.09
CA HIS A 194 -17.10 9.32 -2.74
C HIS A 194 -16.43 8.18 -1.99
N GLN A 195 -15.79 8.49 -0.87
CA GLN A 195 -15.20 7.50 0.00
C GLN A 195 -16.22 7.12 1.08
N TYR A 196 -16.47 5.83 1.22
CA TYR A 196 -17.28 5.28 2.31
C TYR A 196 -16.38 4.47 3.24
N TYR A 197 -16.76 4.42 4.50
CA TYR A 197 -16.02 3.67 5.50
C TYR A 197 -16.93 3.04 6.54
N LEU A 198 -16.39 2.05 7.23
CA LEU A 198 -16.99 1.46 8.41
C LEU A 198 -16.18 1.84 9.65
N ASN A 199 -16.76 2.66 10.53
CA ASN A 199 -16.07 3.07 11.75
C ASN A 199 -16.03 1.92 12.77
N LEU A 200 -14.93 1.18 12.82
CA LEU A 200 -14.80 0.01 13.70
C LEU A 200 -14.83 0.36 15.18
N SER A 201 -14.40 1.56 15.57
CA SER A 201 -14.47 2.02 16.97
C SER A 201 -15.90 2.17 17.48
N ASN A 202 -16.88 2.33 16.58
CA ASN A 202 -18.29 2.49 16.92
C ASN A 202 -19.06 1.16 16.90
N ILE A 203 -18.43 0.05 16.50
CA ILE A 203 -19.06 -1.27 16.45
C ILE A 203 -18.91 -1.95 17.80
N ARG A 204 -20.04 -2.32 18.39
CA ARG A 204 -20.13 -3.19 19.56
C ARG A 204 -20.78 -4.50 19.12
N PRO A 205 -20.02 -5.61 19.08
CA PRO A 205 -20.56 -6.91 18.71
C PRO A 205 -21.83 -7.21 19.50
N ARG A 206 -22.89 -7.67 18.81
CA ARG A 206 -24.22 -8.01 19.37
C ARG A 206 -25.10 -6.84 19.83
N VAL A 207 -24.64 -5.59 19.71
CA VAL A 207 -25.42 -4.39 20.09
C VAL A 207 -25.87 -3.62 18.86
N ASN A 208 -24.97 -3.42 17.88
CA ASN A 208 -25.30 -2.75 16.63
C ASN A 208 -24.77 -3.53 15.42
N HIS A 209 -25.48 -3.36 14.29
CA HIS A 209 -25.03 -3.85 13.00
C HIS A 209 -23.92 -2.94 12.45
N ALA A 210 -23.08 -3.49 11.57
CA ALA A 210 -22.11 -2.70 10.81
C ALA A 210 -22.87 -1.73 9.89
N VAL A 211 -22.68 -0.43 10.09
CA VAL A 211 -23.29 0.62 9.25
C VAL A 211 -22.17 1.35 8.53
N TRP A 212 -22.10 1.16 7.21
CA TRP A 212 -21.25 1.93 6.33
C TRP A 212 -21.74 3.37 6.24
N GLN A 213 -20.82 4.32 6.24
CA GLN A 213 -21.11 5.75 6.21
C GLN A 213 -20.26 6.41 5.14
N LEU A 214 -20.76 7.51 4.58
CA LEU A 214 -19.94 8.41 3.77
C LEU A 214 -18.85 8.99 4.67
N GLU A 215 -17.59 8.80 4.29
CA GLU A 215 -16.46 9.42 4.98
C GLU A 215 -16.27 10.85 4.47
N TYR A 216 -16.15 11.00 3.15
CA TYR A 216 -15.98 12.30 2.49
C TYR A 216 -16.29 12.22 1.00
N ARG A 217 -16.50 13.39 0.39
CA ARG A 217 -16.54 13.55 -1.07
C ARG A 217 -15.37 14.42 -1.48
N ALA A 218 -14.55 13.94 -2.42
CA ALA A 218 -13.26 14.56 -2.67
C ALA A 218 -13.35 16.05 -3.05
N LEU A 219 -14.25 16.42 -3.98
CA LEU A 219 -14.48 17.82 -4.36
C LEU A 219 -15.08 18.71 -3.27
N GLU A 220 -15.72 18.13 -2.24
CA GLU A 220 -16.37 18.92 -1.18
C GLU A 220 -15.44 19.11 0.02
N ASP A 221 -14.67 18.07 0.36
CA ASP A 221 -13.85 18.03 1.56
C ASP A 221 -12.38 18.39 1.31
N LEU A 222 -11.84 18.14 0.12
CA LEU A 222 -10.52 18.61 -0.28
C LEU A 222 -10.67 19.89 -1.10
N PRO A 223 -9.75 20.88 -0.99
CA PRO A 223 -9.79 22.11 -1.79
C PRO A 223 -9.40 21.82 -3.25
N LEU A 224 -10.26 21.09 -3.96
CA LEU A 224 -10.13 20.70 -5.36
C LEU A 224 -11.29 21.34 -6.13
N ASP A 225 -10.98 22.19 -7.11
CA ASP A 225 -12.01 22.79 -7.98
C ASP A 225 -12.50 21.79 -9.04
N ASN A 226 -11.65 20.81 -9.40
CA ASN A 226 -11.93 19.74 -10.34
C ASN A 226 -10.95 18.58 -10.09
N PHE A 227 -11.06 17.53 -10.91
CA PHE A 227 -10.23 16.32 -10.82
C PHE A 227 -9.01 16.33 -11.76
N SER A 228 -8.57 17.50 -12.23
CA SER A 228 -7.36 17.61 -13.05
C SER A 228 -6.08 17.41 -12.23
N ALA A 229 -5.01 16.94 -12.87
CA ALA A 229 -3.71 16.80 -12.23
C ALA A 229 -3.17 18.13 -11.67
N ALA A 230 -3.47 19.27 -12.33
CA ALA A 230 -3.15 20.60 -11.82
C ALA A 230 -3.84 20.90 -10.48
N ALA A 231 -5.12 20.57 -10.32
CA ALA A 231 -5.83 20.78 -9.05
C ALA A 231 -5.23 19.92 -7.91
N PHE A 232 -4.84 18.67 -8.20
CA PHE A 232 -4.16 17.82 -7.23
C PHE A 232 -2.74 18.30 -6.90
N PHE A 233 -2.02 18.88 -7.87
CA PHE A 233 -0.74 19.54 -7.63
C PHE A 233 -0.90 20.73 -6.67
N GLU A 234 -1.84 21.64 -6.93
CA GLU A 234 -2.12 22.79 -6.06
C GLU A 234 -2.53 22.35 -4.63
N LEU A 235 -3.33 21.29 -4.51
CA LEU A 235 -3.69 20.71 -3.21
C LEU A 235 -2.44 20.33 -2.39
N VAL A 236 -1.49 19.63 -3.02
CA VAL A 236 -0.27 19.14 -2.34
C VAL A 236 0.72 20.27 -2.08
N SER A 237 0.82 21.23 -3.00
CA SER A 237 1.63 22.44 -2.81
C SER A 237 1.16 23.26 -1.59
N GLY A 238 -0.13 23.21 -1.27
CA GLY A 238 -0.70 23.81 -0.06
C GLY A 238 -0.46 23.02 1.24
N PHE A 239 0.16 21.83 1.21
CA PHE A 239 0.40 21.03 2.41
C PHE A 239 1.48 21.67 3.30
N SER A 240 1.09 21.97 4.54
CA SER A 240 1.98 22.46 5.60
C SER A 240 1.55 21.97 7.00
N PHE A 241 2.35 22.31 8.03
CA PHE A 241 2.02 22.06 9.44
C PHE A 241 0.96 22.99 10.02
N ASN A 242 0.55 24.02 9.28
CA ASN A 242 -0.45 24.96 9.76
C ASN A 242 -1.75 24.19 10.05
N LYS A 243 -2.43 24.50 11.16
CA LYS A 243 -3.70 23.85 11.53
C LYS A 243 -4.79 24.03 10.47
N THR A 244 -4.71 25.08 9.65
CA THR A 244 -5.63 25.37 8.55
C THR A 244 -5.26 24.65 7.24
N SER A 245 -4.09 24.01 7.19
CA SER A 245 -3.63 23.22 6.04
C SER A 245 -4.59 22.08 5.74
N PRO A 246 -4.89 21.80 4.46
CA PRO A 246 -5.67 20.63 4.07
C PRO A 246 -4.95 19.31 4.42
N PHE A 247 -3.64 19.35 4.71
CA PHE A 247 -2.83 18.17 5.01
C PHE A 247 -3.35 17.35 6.20
N ARG A 248 -3.82 17.99 7.27
CA ARG A 248 -4.37 17.27 8.44
C ARG A 248 -5.65 16.49 8.08
N ARG A 249 -6.46 17.04 7.18
CA ARG A 249 -7.67 16.37 6.68
C ARG A 249 -7.28 15.20 5.77
N TYR A 250 -6.32 15.41 4.88
CA TYR A 250 -5.74 14.35 4.06
C TYR A 250 -5.19 13.18 4.92
N LEU A 251 -4.39 13.46 5.97
CA LEU A 251 -3.86 12.41 6.86
C LEU A 251 -4.95 11.64 7.62
N ARG A 252 -6.05 12.31 7.97
CA ARG A 252 -7.21 11.64 8.57
C ARG A 252 -7.78 10.61 7.59
N TYR A 253 -8.04 11.04 6.35
CA TYR A 253 -8.57 10.16 5.30
C TYR A 253 -7.58 9.08 4.87
N ASN A 254 -6.27 9.34 4.90
CA ASN A 254 -5.24 8.35 4.59
C ASN A 254 -5.37 7.05 5.40
N THR A 255 -5.79 7.19 6.66
CA THR A 255 -6.06 6.05 7.56
C THR A 255 -7.54 5.63 7.60
N VAL A 256 -8.35 6.14 6.68
CA VAL A 256 -9.81 5.97 6.63
C VAL A 256 -10.45 6.40 7.97
N SER A 257 -10.02 7.55 8.47
CA SER A 257 -10.47 8.13 9.75
C SER A 257 -10.23 7.23 10.97
N TYR A 258 -9.31 6.25 10.88
CA TYR A 258 -8.83 5.51 12.05
C TYR A 258 -8.11 6.46 13.01
N GLN A 259 -7.18 7.26 12.49
CA GLN A 259 -6.61 8.39 13.21
C GLN A 259 -7.52 9.60 13.03
N LYS A 260 -8.34 9.90 14.05
CA LYS A 260 -9.31 11.00 13.99
C LYS A 260 -8.64 12.37 13.94
N ASP A 261 -7.47 12.52 14.55
CA ASP A 261 -6.84 13.82 14.68
C ASP A 261 -5.32 13.75 14.57
N PRO A 262 -4.79 13.44 13.37
CA PRO A 262 -3.36 13.33 13.17
C PRO A 262 -2.68 14.69 13.37
N ILE A 263 -1.51 14.69 13.99
CA ILE A 263 -0.66 15.88 14.15
C ILE A 263 0.63 15.59 13.38
N PRO A 264 0.79 16.14 12.16
CA PRO A 264 1.98 15.87 11.37
C PRO A 264 3.22 16.53 11.97
N ASP A 265 4.34 15.82 11.87
CA ASP A 265 5.69 16.38 12.05
C ASP A 265 6.39 16.57 10.69
N GLN A 266 7.57 17.18 10.71
CA GLN A 266 8.35 17.49 9.50
C GLN A 266 8.59 16.27 8.61
N CYS A 267 8.85 15.12 9.24
CA CYS A 267 9.08 13.87 8.52
C CYS A 267 7.80 13.41 7.82
N THR A 268 6.66 13.42 8.53
CA THR A 268 5.35 13.05 7.97
C THR A 268 5.00 13.92 6.77
N LEU A 269 5.23 15.24 6.85
CA LEU A 269 5.00 16.12 5.71
C LEU A 269 5.89 15.73 4.52
N ALA A 270 7.19 15.55 4.75
CA ALA A 270 8.14 15.19 3.70
C ALA A 270 7.81 13.83 3.06
N GLU A 271 7.51 12.81 3.86
CA GLU A 271 7.16 11.47 3.39
C GLU A 271 5.94 11.49 2.48
N HIS A 272 4.86 12.16 2.91
CA HIS A 272 3.63 12.22 2.12
C HIS A 272 3.77 13.12 0.90
N VAL A 273 4.31 14.35 1.03
CA VAL A 273 4.47 15.27 -0.11
C VAL A 273 5.39 14.66 -1.16
N CYS A 274 6.53 14.12 -0.76
CA CYS A 274 7.48 13.54 -1.71
C CYS A 274 6.96 12.26 -2.36
N ALA A 275 6.26 11.40 -1.62
CA ALA A 275 5.64 10.22 -2.20
C ALA A 275 4.59 10.62 -3.25
N ILE A 276 3.74 11.62 -2.95
CA ILE A 276 2.71 12.10 -3.88
C ILE A 276 3.32 12.71 -5.14
N MET A 277 4.33 13.58 -4.98
CA MET A 277 4.85 14.38 -6.09
C MET A 277 5.93 13.68 -6.91
N TYR A 278 6.62 12.66 -6.38
CA TYR A 278 7.78 12.06 -7.03
C TYR A 278 7.68 10.53 -7.04
N PRO A 279 7.16 9.94 -8.13
CA PRO A 279 7.01 8.49 -8.23
C PRO A 279 8.33 7.74 -8.50
N SER A 280 9.45 8.43 -8.77
CA SER A 280 10.77 7.79 -8.85
C SER A 280 11.53 7.89 -7.53
N MET A 281 12.34 6.86 -7.20
CA MET A 281 13.16 6.86 -5.98
C MET A 281 14.13 8.04 -5.95
N HIS A 282 14.74 8.38 -7.09
CA HIS A 282 15.66 9.50 -7.18
C HIS A 282 14.96 10.83 -6.85
N GLY A 283 13.79 11.09 -7.46
CA GLY A 283 13.00 12.28 -7.20
C GLY A 283 12.53 12.35 -5.75
N TYR A 284 12.05 11.24 -5.19
CA TYR A 284 11.65 11.13 -3.80
C TYR A 284 12.79 11.49 -2.84
N MET A 285 13.97 10.91 -3.04
CA MET A 285 15.14 11.17 -2.19
C MET A 285 15.57 12.65 -2.24
N HIS A 286 15.57 13.25 -3.42
CA HIS A 286 15.90 14.67 -3.58
C HIS A 286 14.88 15.55 -2.86
N CYS A 287 13.58 15.32 -3.09
CA CYS A 287 12.51 16.04 -2.41
C CYS A 287 12.62 15.93 -0.89
N ALA A 288 12.82 14.71 -0.38
CA ALA A 288 12.89 14.45 1.06
C ALA A 288 14.08 15.18 1.69
N ALA A 289 15.24 15.19 1.02
CA ALA A 289 16.45 15.88 1.49
C ALA A 289 16.27 17.41 1.54
N VAL A 290 15.54 18.00 0.59
CA VAL A 290 15.28 19.45 0.54
C VAL A 290 14.21 19.84 1.58
N LEU A 291 13.13 19.07 1.72
CA LEU A 291 12.09 19.31 2.72
C LEU A 291 12.59 19.10 4.15
N SER A 292 13.45 18.11 4.41
CA SER A 292 14.03 17.91 5.74
C SER A 292 14.94 19.05 6.18
N GLN A 293 15.43 19.86 5.23
CA GLN A 293 16.24 21.05 5.49
C GLN A 293 15.40 22.35 5.60
N GLY A 294 14.07 22.28 5.42
CA GLY A 294 13.18 23.44 5.45
C GLY A 294 13.36 24.41 4.26
N LYS A 295 13.86 23.92 3.11
CA LYS A 295 14.28 24.77 1.97
C LYS A 295 13.38 24.70 0.74
N LEU A 296 12.37 23.84 0.71
CA LEU A 296 11.49 23.73 -0.46
C LEU A 296 10.41 24.82 -0.37
N ASN A 297 10.48 25.80 -1.28
CA ASN A 297 9.35 26.67 -1.57
C ASN A 297 8.58 26.03 -2.73
N ILE A 298 7.37 25.53 -2.48
CA ILE A 298 6.52 24.85 -3.49
C ILE A 298 5.76 25.88 -4.36
N ASP A 299 6.21 27.14 -4.35
CA ASP A 299 5.68 28.19 -5.21
C ASP A 299 6.34 28.08 -6.59
N ASN A 300 5.82 27.22 -7.46
CA ASN A 300 5.70 27.40 -8.92
C ASN A 300 5.36 26.07 -9.61
N ALA A 301 4.34 26.10 -10.47
CA ALA A 301 3.80 25.00 -11.28
C ALA A 301 4.74 24.45 -12.39
N ALA A 302 6.06 24.62 -12.22
CA ALA A 302 7.08 24.01 -13.05
C ALA A 302 8.10 23.36 -12.11
N VAL A 303 8.00 22.03 -11.95
CA VAL A 303 9.09 21.28 -11.34
C VAL A 303 10.27 21.42 -12.31
N ASN A 304 11.31 22.15 -11.93
CA ASN A 304 12.47 22.34 -12.81
C ASN A 304 13.29 21.04 -12.85
N PHE A 305 13.20 20.30 -13.96
CA PHE A 305 13.95 19.06 -14.20
C PHE A 305 15.43 19.32 -14.56
N ASP A 306 15.85 20.57 -14.81
CA ASP A 306 17.23 20.86 -15.23
C ASP A 306 18.27 20.68 -14.12
N GLY A 307 17.83 20.56 -12.86
CA GLY A 307 18.69 20.14 -11.74
C GLY A 307 19.02 18.64 -11.71
N ILE A 308 18.33 17.83 -12.52
CA ILE A 308 18.35 16.35 -12.44
C ILE A 308 19.61 15.74 -13.08
N SER A 309 20.31 16.49 -13.95
CA SER A 309 21.49 15.97 -14.66
C SER A 309 22.85 16.22 -13.97
N SER A 310 22.92 17.04 -12.91
CA SER A 310 24.22 17.58 -12.44
C SER A 310 24.70 17.11 -11.07
N VAL A 311 24.00 16.19 -10.41
CA VAL A 311 24.53 15.53 -9.21
C VAL A 311 25.26 14.25 -9.64
N PRO A 312 26.57 14.12 -9.38
CA PRO A 312 27.28 12.89 -9.71
C PRO A 312 26.59 11.73 -8.97
N PRO A 313 26.49 10.53 -9.59
CA PRO A 313 25.94 9.38 -8.91
C PRO A 313 26.68 9.23 -7.58
N MET A 314 25.95 9.36 -6.47
CA MET A 314 26.53 8.97 -5.18
C MET A 314 26.98 7.52 -5.34
N PRO A 315 28.20 7.17 -4.91
CA PRO A 315 28.68 5.81 -5.04
C PRO A 315 27.68 4.90 -4.35
N PHE A 316 26.99 4.08 -5.15
CA PHE A 316 26.25 2.94 -4.67
C PHE A 316 27.23 2.14 -3.81
N SER A 317 27.07 2.23 -2.49
CA SER A 317 27.75 1.33 -1.57
C SER A 317 26.93 0.05 -1.60
N PRO A 318 27.45 -1.07 -2.17
CA PRO A 318 26.74 -2.33 -2.16
C PRO A 318 26.89 -2.95 -0.77
N SER A 319 26.26 -2.34 0.23
CA SER A 319 26.20 -2.88 1.58
C SER A 319 24.92 -2.46 2.28
N TYR A 320 23.79 -2.64 1.59
CA TYR A 320 22.56 -3.07 2.26
C TYR A 320 22.16 -4.41 1.65
N SER A 321 22.88 -5.44 2.07
CA SER A 321 22.34 -6.79 2.06
C SER A 321 21.15 -6.81 3.03
N PHE A 322 19.95 -7.01 2.50
CA PHE A 322 18.93 -7.67 3.31
C PHE A 322 19.56 -8.93 3.90
N PRO A 323 19.40 -9.23 5.20
CA PRO A 323 19.96 -10.46 5.74
C PRO A 323 19.33 -11.61 4.96
N SER A 324 20.14 -12.24 4.10
CA SER A 324 19.81 -13.54 3.56
C SER A 324 19.51 -14.43 4.76
N ALA A 325 18.43 -15.20 4.70
CA ALA A 325 18.22 -16.32 5.59
C ALA A 325 19.30 -17.39 5.35
N ALA A 326 20.52 -17.09 5.77
CA ALA A 326 21.66 -17.97 5.83
C ALA A 326 22.21 -17.80 7.25
N HIS A 327 21.79 -18.68 8.14
CA HIS A 327 22.34 -18.77 9.48
C HIS A 327 23.88 -18.90 9.39
N PRO A 328 24.65 -17.95 9.93
CA PRO A 328 26.06 -18.21 10.17
C PRO A 328 26.13 -19.21 11.32
N ARG A 329 26.66 -20.41 11.06
CA ARG A 329 27.01 -21.41 12.08
C ARG A 329 28.17 -20.91 12.96
N ARG A 330 28.01 -19.81 13.68
CA ARG A 330 28.89 -19.37 14.77
C ARG A 330 28.07 -18.55 15.76
N SER A 331 27.50 -19.24 16.76
CA SER A 331 27.12 -18.77 18.11
C SER A 331 25.89 -19.49 18.71
N VAL A 332 25.47 -20.64 18.14
CA VAL A 332 24.46 -21.50 18.79
C VAL A 332 24.92 -21.95 20.18
N HIS A 333 26.22 -22.19 20.38
CA HIS A 333 26.75 -22.58 21.69
C HIS A 333 26.61 -21.50 22.76
N ILE A 334 26.80 -20.21 22.43
CA ILE A 334 26.70 -19.13 23.42
C ILE A 334 25.25 -18.92 23.86
N TYR A 335 24.30 -18.97 22.92
CA TYR A 335 22.88 -18.87 23.22
C TYR A 335 22.37 -20.09 24.01
N VAL A 336 22.81 -21.30 23.67
CA VAL A 336 22.46 -22.52 24.42
C VAL A 336 23.03 -22.45 25.84
N TYR A 337 24.28 -22.00 26.04
CA TYR A 337 24.83 -21.82 27.38
C TYR A 337 24.06 -20.78 28.20
N TYR A 338 23.64 -19.68 27.59
CA TYR A 338 22.86 -18.64 28.26
C TYR A 338 21.47 -19.15 28.66
N ILE A 339 20.79 -19.87 27.76
CA ILE A 339 19.48 -20.47 28.04
C ILE A 339 19.58 -21.55 29.13
N VAL A 340 20.60 -22.41 29.07
CA VAL A 340 20.82 -23.44 30.10
C VAL A 340 21.16 -22.82 31.46
N ALA A 341 21.95 -21.74 31.49
CA ALA A 341 22.26 -21.03 32.72
C ALA A 341 21.02 -20.36 33.34
N VAL A 342 20.19 -19.69 32.53
CA VAL A 342 18.94 -19.06 32.98
C VAL A 342 17.94 -20.10 33.47
N CYS A 343 17.76 -21.20 32.73
CA CYS A 343 16.89 -22.31 33.14
C CYS A 343 17.37 -22.96 34.45
N SER A 344 18.68 -23.11 34.63
CA SER A 344 19.27 -23.66 35.86
C SER A 344 19.06 -22.72 37.06
N MET A 345 19.20 -21.41 36.87
CA MET A 345 18.88 -20.43 37.92
C MET A 345 17.39 -20.44 38.28
N CYS A 346 16.48 -20.52 37.29
CA CYS A 346 15.04 -20.62 37.53
C CYS A 346 14.67 -21.90 38.29
N LEU A 347 15.28 -23.05 37.95
CA LEU A 347 15.08 -24.32 38.65
C LEU A 347 15.58 -24.25 40.10
N CYS A 348 16.77 -23.67 40.34
CA CYS A 348 17.26 -23.44 41.70
C CYS A 348 16.32 -22.55 42.51
N LEU A 349 15.80 -21.47 41.92
CA LEU A 349 14.84 -20.59 42.59
C LEU A 349 13.54 -21.33 42.92
N ALA A 350 13.03 -22.15 42.00
CA ALA A 350 11.84 -22.97 42.23
C ALA A 350 12.05 -24.00 43.36
N PHE A 351 13.23 -24.64 43.43
CA PHE A 351 13.58 -25.55 44.52
C PHE A 351 13.66 -24.84 45.88
N VAL A 352 14.22 -23.63 45.93
CA VAL A 352 14.26 -22.82 47.16
C VAL A 352 12.85 -22.43 47.60
N ILE A 353 12.00 -21.99 46.66
CA ILE A 353 10.59 -21.66 46.95
C ILE A 353 9.83 -22.89 47.46
N LEU A 354 9.98 -24.05 46.80
CA LEU A 354 9.35 -25.30 47.24
C LEU A 354 9.86 -25.77 48.60
N ALA A 355 11.15 -25.62 48.89
CA ALA A 355 11.71 -25.94 50.21
C ALA A 355 11.16 -25.02 51.32
N VAL A 356 11.02 -23.72 51.03
CA VAL A 356 10.42 -22.75 51.95
C VAL A 356 8.93 -23.04 52.18
N LEU A 357 8.18 -23.36 51.12
CA LEU A 357 6.77 -23.74 51.22
C LEU A 357 6.58 -25.06 51.98
N ARG A 358 7.44 -26.05 51.75
CA ARG A 358 7.43 -27.33 52.47
C ARG A 358 7.72 -27.14 53.97
N LYS A 359 8.65 -26.25 54.33
CA LYS A 359 8.97 -25.92 55.73
C LYS A 359 7.81 -25.20 56.44
N ARG A 360 7.02 -24.40 55.71
CA ARG A 360 5.79 -23.76 56.23
C ARG A 360 4.63 -24.75 56.40
N TYR A 361 4.52 -25.77 55.55
CA TYR A 361 3.45 -26.77 55.64
C TYR A 361 3.67 -27.81 56.76
N THR A 362 4.91 -28.06 57.18
CA THR A 362 5.21 -28.99 58.29
C THR A 362 5.04 -28.38 59.68
N SER A 363 4.64 -27.11 59.79
CA SER A 363 4.58 -26.38 61.07
C SER A 363 3.18 -25.86 61.45
N THR A 364 2.10 -26.36 60.85
CA THR A 364 0.71 -26.03 61.24
C THR A 364 0.01 -27.25 61.85
N PRO A 365 -0.43 -27.22 63.12
CA PRO A 365 -1.22 -28.30 63.70
C PRO A 365 -2.65 -28.31 63.15
N TYR A 366 -3.13 -29.52 62.88
CA TYR A 366 -4.44 -29.85 62.31
C TYR A 366 -5.62 -29.25 63.10
N LEU A 367 -6.45 -28.44 62.43
CA LEU A 367 -7.82 -28.12 62.86
C LEU A 367 -8.80 -29.03 62.10
N LEU A 368 -9.26 -30.08 62.80
CA LEU A 368 -10.30 -31.00 62.38
C LEU A 368 -11.64 -30.27 62.21
N PHE A 369 -12.12 -30.09 60.98
CA PHE A 369 -13.53 -29.80 60.72
C PHE A 369 -14.29 -31.09 60.47
N ARG A 370 -15.24 -31.39 61.38
CA ARG A 370 -16.18 -32.51 61.30
C ARG A 370 -17.15 -32.31 60.12
N TYR A 371 -17.30 -33.37 59.33
CA TYR A 371 -18.33 -33.50 58.29
C TYR A 371 -19.64 -34.00 58.93
N HIS A 372 -20.74 -33.28 58.74
CA HIS A 372 -22.09 -33.72 59.11
C HIS A 372 -22.74 -34.42 57.89
N PRO A 373 -23.31 -35.63 58.03
CA PRO A 373 -24.04 -36.26 56.93
C PRO A 373 -25.48 -35.73 56.85
N LEU A 374 -25.87 -35.32 55.64
CA LEU A 374 -27.25 -35.07 55.26
C LEU A 374 -28.04 -36.38 55.34
N THR A 375 -29.08 -36.39 56.17
CA THR A 375 -30.07 -37.46 56.20
C THR A 375 -31.30 -37.03 55.40
N ASN A 376 -31.71 -37.91 54.49
CA ASN A 376 -33.00 -37.91 53.83
C ASN A 376 -34.14 -37.88 54.87
N ARG A 377 -35.16 -37.06 54.63
CA ARG A 377 -36.55 -37.36 54.98
C ARG A 377 -37.49 -36.82 53.90
N ASN A 378 -38.23 -37.76 53.32
CA ASN A 378 -39.59 -37.76 52.80
C ASN A 378 -40.29 -36.43 52.52
#